data_AF-A0A923D5H9-F1
#
_entry.id   AF-A0A923D5H9-F1
#
_cell.length_a   1.000
_cell.length_b   1.000
_cell.length_c   1.000
_cell.angle_alpha   90.00
_cell.angle_beta   90.00
_cell.angle_gamma   90.00
#
_symmetry.space_group_name_H-M   'P 1'
#
loop_
_entity.id
_entity.type
_entity.pdbx_description
1 polymer ?
#
loop_
_entity_poly.entity_id
_entity_poly.type
_entity_poly.pdbx_seq_one_letter_code
_entity_poly.pdbx_strand_id
1 'polypeptide(L)'
;FAELIYYSGSSLDPSEVFIRGKMTSVRSAIEKGEGMILANFREIPAPCWSLTDALLEKMKTAGINGVLVTGKISEPVCQVPVEVNKVGIILVGGLNPAALVQEAGLDVENQAMSSVMAYGALQPFDDLMKNTKI
;
A
#
# COMPACT_ATOMS: atom_id res chain seq x y z
N PHE A 1 -1.62 10.02 9.38
CA PHE A 1 -1.70 8.57 9.63
C PHE A 1 -2.34 8.37 11.00
N ALA A 2 -3.07 7.27 11.21
CA ALA A 2 -3.61 6.95 12.54
C ALA A 2 -2.53 6.28 13.42
N GLU A 3 -1.84 5.29 12.87
CA GLU A 3 -0.75 4.56 13.52
C GLU A 3 0.41 4.37 12.52
N LEU A 4 1.65 4.32 13.01
CA LEU A 4 2.85 4.16 12.19
C LEU A 4 3.89 3.34 12.93
N ILE A 5 4.42 2.30 12.27
CA ILE A 5 5.55 1.51 12.76
C ILE A 5 6.72 1.70 11.79
N TYR A 6 7.86 2.13 12.31
CA TYR A 6 9.08 2.28 11.52
C TYR A 6 9.76 0.91 11.32
N TYR A 7 9.92 0.49 10.06
CA TYR A 7 10.59 -0.77 9.71
C TYR A 7 12.02 -0.86 10.26
N SER A 8 12.72 0.26 10.47
CA SER A 8 14.08 0.27 11.01
C SER A 8 14.21 -0.27 12.44
N GLY A 9 13.09 -0.42 13.16
CA GLY A 9 13.07 -0.89 14.56
C GLY A 9 12.37 -2.23 14.78
N SER A 10 11.96 -2.97 13.73
CA SER A 10 11.13 -4.17 13.87
C SER A 10 11.57 -5.31 12.94
N SER A 11 11.53 -6.54 13.45
CA SER A 11 11.64 -7.77 12.65
C SER A 11 10.28 -8.30 12.16
N LEU A 12 9.18 -7.71 12.64
CA LEU A 12 7.82 -8.05 12.24
C LEU A 12 7.34 -7.10 11.14
N ASP A 13 6.58 -7.64 10.20
CA ASP A 13 5.89 -6.83 9.19
C ASP A 13 4.75 -6.03 9.85
N PRO A 14 4.79 -4.68 9.82
CA PRO A 14 3.74 -3.83 10.39
C PRO A 14 2.33 -4.11 9.88
N SER A 15 2.19 -4.45 8.60
CA SER A 15 0.87 -4.71 8.01
C SER A 15 0.22 -5.92 8.65
N GLU A 16 1.01 -6.97 8.89
CA GLU A 16 0.53 -8.17 9.59
C GLU A 16 0.12 -7.87 11.03
N VAL A 17 0.87 -7.03 11.74
CA VAL A 17 0.54 -6.60 13.11
C VAL A 17 -0.80 -5.87 13.14
N PHE A 18 -1.02 -4.91 12.22
CA PHE A 18 -2.27 -4.16 12.16
C PHE A 18 -3.47 -5.02 11.78
N ILE A 19 -3.31 -5.97 10.86
CA ILE A 19 -4.33 -6.95 10.48
C ILE A 19 -4.69 -7.81 11.70
N ARG A 20 -3.72 -8.49 12.31
CA ARG A 20 -3.96 -9.35 13.49
C ARG A 20 -4.53 -8.59 14.69
N GLY A 21 -4.16 -7.32 14.84
CA GLY A 21 -4.72 -6.41 15.84
C GLY A 21 -6.15 -5.93 15.56
N LYS A 22 -6.77 -6.34 14.44
CA LYS A 22 -8.09 -5.88 13.97
C LYS A 22 -8.17 -4.35 13.87
N MET A 23 -7.08 -3.73 13.40
CA MET A 23 -6.94 -2.27 13.32
C MET A 23 -7.31 -1.71 11.94
N THR A 24 -7.85 -2.54 11.04
CA THR A 24 -8.29 -2.11 9.71
C THR A 24 -9.80 -2.02 9.63
N SER A 25 -10.30 -1.15 8.74
CA SER A 25 -11.71 -1.06 8.36
C SER A 25 -11.82 -0.75 6.87
N VAL A 26 -11.19 -1.60 6.06
CA VAL A 26 -11.13 -1.52 4.60
C VAL A 26 -12.53 -1.51 4.00
N ARG A 27 -13.46 -2.32 4.53
CA ARG A 27 -14.85 -2.32 4.06
C ARG A 27 -15.51 -0.95 4.18
N SER A 28 -15.38 -0.31 5.34
CA SER A 28 -15.93 1.04 5.56
C SER A 28 -15.30 2.08 4.64
N ALA A 29 -13.99 1.99 4.41
CA ALA A 29 -13.29 2.87 3.48
C ALA A 29 -13.86 2.78 2.06
N ILE A 30 -14.21 1.58 1.60
CA ILE A 30 -14.81 1.35 0.28
C ILE A 30 -16.27 1.83 0.23
N GLU A 31 -17.08 1.47 1.24
CA GLU A 31 -18.54 1.71 1.20
C GLU A 31 -18.93 3.15 1.55
N LYS A 32 -18.17 3.79 2.47
CA LYS A 32 -18.53 5.08 3.07
C LYS A 32 -17.53 6.19 2.73
N GLY A 33 -16.40 5.83 2.12
CA GLY A 33 -15.28 6.75 1.89
C GLY A 33 -14.48 7.08 3.16
N GLU A 34 -14.77 6.42 4.28
CA GLU A 34 -14.10 6.63 5.57
C GLU A 34 -13.77 5.29 6.23
N GLY A 35 -12.49 5.09 6.54
CA GLY A 35 -12.01 3.88 7.18
C GLY A 35 -10.49 3.83 7.26
N MET A 36 -9.99 2.79 7.92
CA MET A 36 -8.57 2.55 8.12
C MET A 36 -8.07 1.52 7.13
N ILE A 37 -7.13 1.93 6.28
CA ILE A 37 -6.45 1.06 5.32
C ILE A 37 -4.97 0.95 5.66
N LEU A 38 -4.35 -0.13 5.22
CA LEU A 38 -2.91 -0.28 5.26
C LEU A 38 -2.27 0.62 4.20
N ALA A 39 -1.22 1.32 4.58
CA ALA A 39 -0.43 2.14 3.69
C ALA A 39 1.04 2.13 4.12
N ASN A 40 1.93 2.24 3.14
CA ASN A 40 3.36 2.36 3.34
C ASN A 40 3.79 3.80 3.08
N PHE A 41 4.76 4.28 3.85
CA PHE A 41 5.39 5.57 3.63
C PHE A 41 6.81 5.37 3.10
N ARG A 42 7.17 6.10 2.04
CA ARG A 42 8.53 6.11 1.50
C ARG A 42 9.00 7.53 1.26
N GLU A 43 10.28 7.77 1.48
CA GLU A 43 10.92 9.02 1.12
C GLU A 43 11.85 8.81 -0.07
N ILE A 44 11.87 9.77 -0.98
CA ILE A 44 12.73 9.75 -2.16
C ILE A 44 13.54 11.04 -2.20
N PRO A 45 14.87 11.00 -2.42
CA PRO A 45 15.67 12.20 -2.61
C PRO A 45 15.10 13.09 -3.71
N ALA A 46 14.95 14.38 -3.44
CA ALA A 46 14.36 15.34 -4.39
C ALA A 46 15.08 15.37 -5.76
N PRO A 47 16.42 15.22 -5.86
CA PRO A 47 17.10 15.14 -7.16
C PRO A 47 16.68 13.94 -8.02
N CYS A 48 16.18 12.86 -7.40
CA CYS A 48 15.71 11.66 -8.09
C CYS A 48 14.24 11.77 -8.52
N TRP A 49 13.52 12.80 -8.07
CA TRP A 49 12.07 12.88 -8.23
C TRP A 49 11.62 12.77 -9.69
N SER A 50 12.23 13.53 -10.61
CA SER A 50 11.86 13.50 -12.02
C SER A 50 12.02 12.11 -12.65
N LEU A 51 13.04 11.36 -12.24
CA LEU A 51 13.24 9.98 -12.70
C LEU A 51 12.20 9.05 -12.09
N THR A 52 11.93 9.18 -10.79
CA THR A 52 10.91 8.39 -10.10
C THR A 52 9.53 8.61 -10.71
N ASP A 53 9.12 9.86 -10.93
CA ASP A 53 7.81 10.21 -11.48
C ASP A 53 7.60 9.56 -12.85
N ALA A 54 8.60 9.65 -13.73
CA ALA A 54 8.56 8.98 -15.03
C ALA A 54 8.49 7.45 -14.94
N LEU A 55 9.11 6.84 -13.91
CA LEU A 55 9.01 5.40 -13.67
C LEU A 55 7.65 5.00 -13.11
N LEU A 56 7.07 5.80 -12.22
CA LEU A 56 5.74 5.56 -11.66
C LEU A 56 4.67 5.60 -12.75
N GLU A 57 4.76 6.53 -13.70
CA GLU A 57 3.85 6.57 -14.84
C GLU A 57 4.02 5.33 -15.74
N LYS A 58 5.24 4.85 -15.98
CA LYS A 58 5.46 3.58 -16.70
C LYS A 58 4.88 2.38 -15.95
N MET A 59 5.06 2.30 -14.64
CA MET A 59 4.48 1.25 -13.81
C MET A 59 2.96 1.25 -13.88
N LYS A 60 2.35 2.44 -13.83
CA LYS A 60 0.90 2.62 -13.98
C LYS A 60 0.40 2.14 -15.34
N THR A 61 1.11 2.45 -16.44
CA THR A 61 0.76 1.92 -17.77
C THR A 61 0.89 0.39 -17.87
N ALA A 62 1.75 -0.21 -17.04
CA ALA A 62 1.88 -1.65 -16.91
C ALA A 62 0.90 -2.26 -15.88
N GLY A 63 -0.10 -1.52 -15.39
CA GLY A 63 -1.09 -2.02 -14.44
C GLY A 63 -0.60 -2.12 -12.99
N ILE A 64 0.57 -1.59 -12.66
CA ILE A 64 1.09 -1.51 -11.29
C ILE A 64 0.82 -0.09 -10.78
N ASN A 65 -0.30 0.08 -10.10
CA ASN A 65 -0.71 1.35 -9.51
C ASN A 65 -0.87 1.21 -8.00
N GLY A 66 0.02 1.86 -7.24
CA GLY A 66 -0.01 1.81 -5.78
C GLY A 66 0.18 3.17 -5.11
N VAL A 67 0.43 4.24 -5.86
CA VAL A 67 0.66 5.57 -5.27
C VAL A 67 -0.67 6.19 -4.88
N LEU A 68 -0.84 6.48 -3.60
CA LEU A 68 -2.02 7.14 -3.06
C LEU A 68 -1.82 8.66 -2.99
N VAL A 69 -0.67 9.10 -2.46
CA VAL A 69 -0.35 10.52 -2.30
C VAL A 69 1.13 10.74 -2.58
N THR A 70 1.42 11.83 -3.30
CA THR A 70 2.76 12.38 -3.48
C THR A 70 2.85 13.72 -2.77
N GLY A 71 3.83 13.87 -1.89
CA GLY A 71 4.11 15.12 -1.19
C GLY A 71 4.90 16.13 -2.02
N LYS A 72 5.13 17.30 -1.43
CA LYS A 72 6.11 18.27 -1.94
C LYS A 72 7.48 18.06 -1.28
N ILE A 73 8.50 18.69 -1.84
CA ILE A 73 9.88 18.58 -1.35
C ILE A 73 9.97 19.18 0.06
N SER A 74 10.51 18.41 1.00
CA SER A 74 10.71 18.80 2.41
C SER A 74 9.43 19.23 3.15
N GLU A 75 8.25 18.86 2.64
CA GLU A 75 6.96 19.13 3.29
C GLU A 75 6.38 17.84 3.90
N PRO A 76 5.77 17.92 5.09
CA PRO A 76 5.12 16.77 5.70
C PRO A 76 3.93 16.29 4.87
N VAL A 77 3.69 14.97 4.88
CA VAL A 77 2.57 14.35 4.16
C VAL A 77 1.72 13.57 5.15
N CYS A 78 0.42 13.89 5.24
CA CYS A 78 -0.52 13.25 6.18
C CYS A 78 0.02 13.19 7.62
N GLN A 79 0.60 14.31 8.08
CA GLN A 79 1.21 14.50 9.41
C GLN A 79 2.50 13.68 9.67
N VAL A 80 3.04 13.01 8.65
CA VAL A 80 4.35 12.36 8.73
C VAL A 80 5.40 13.37 8.28
N PRO A 81 6.41 13.69 9.11
CA PRO A 81 7.49 14.57 8.72
C PRO A 81 8.30 13.95 7.58
N VAL A 82 8.78 14.80 6.67
CA VAL A 82 9.66 14.40 5.57
C VAL A 82 11.01 15.08 5.77
N GLU A 83 12.10 14.33 5.59
CA GLU A 83 13.45 14.89 5.68
C GLU A 83 13.70 16.00 4.63
N VAL A 84 14.62 16.91 4.98
CA VAL A 84 15.05 17.98 4.07
C VAL A 84 15.60 17.37 2.78
N ASN A 85 15.23 17.97 1.66
CA ASN A 85 15.62 17.55 0.31
C ASN A 85 15.10 16.15 -0.08
N LYS A 86 13.97 15.71 0.50
CA LYS A 86 13.24 14.51 0.09
C LYS A 86 11.77 14.80 -0.23
N VAL A 87 11.13 13.86 -0.91
CA VAL A 87 9.70 13.83 -1.23
C VAL A 87 9.09 12.62 -0.54
N GLY A 88 8.05 12.84 0.27
CA GLY A 88 7.28 11.76 0.89
C GLY A 88 6.23 11.19 -0.06
N ILE A 89 6.06 9.87 -0.06
CA ILE A 89 5.10 9.15 -0.90
C ILE A 89 4.36 8.14 -0.05
N ILE A 90 3.03 8.13 -0.18
CA ILE A 90 2.15 7.14 0.43
C ILE A 90 1.77 6.12 -0.63
N LEU A 91 2.03 4.86 -0.33
CA LEU A 91 1.66 3.71 -1.17
C LEU A 91 0.55 2.92 -0.49
N VAL A 92 -0.47 2.50 -1.24
CA VAL A 92 -1.51 1.58 -0.75
C VAL A 92 -0.87 0.24 -0.39
N GLY A 93 -1.23 -0.32 0.77
CA GLY A 93 -0.75 -1.61 1.23
C GLY A 93 -1.30 -2.76 0.37
N GLY A 94 -0.42 -3.66 -0.09
CA GLY A 94 -0.81 -4.83 -0.88
C GLY A 94 -1.67 -5.84 -0.11
N LEU A 95 -1.70 -5.76 1.23
CA LEU A 95 -2.47 -6.66 2.08
C LEU A 95 -3.88 -6.15 2.42
N ASN A 96 -4.31 -5.01 1.88
CA ASN A 96 -5.69 -4.52 2.09
C ASN A 96 -6.78 -5.54 1.69
N PRO A 97 -6.66 -6.32 0.60
CA PRO A 97 -7.61 -7.38 0.30
C PRO A 97 -7.64 -8.48 1.37
N ALA A 98 -6.47 -8.88 1.89
CA ALA A 98 -6.38 -9.87 2.98
C ALA A 98 -7.03 -9.33 4.27
N ALA A 99 -6.80 -8.05 4.59
CA ALA A 99 -7.44 -7.37 5.71
C ALA A 99 -8.97 -7.37 5.57
N LEU A 100 -9.50 -7.08 4.36
CA LEU A 100 -10.95 -7.12 4.10
C LEU A 100 -11.57 -8.52 4.30
N VAL A 101 -10.85 -9.57 3.89
CA VAL A 101 -11.29 -10.96 4.12
C VAL A 101 -11.33 -11.27 5.62
N GLN A 102 -10.34 -10.81 6.39
CA GLN A 102 -10.34 -10.97 7.83
C GLN A 102 -11.44 -10.17 8.53
N GLU A 103 -11.73 -8.94 8.08
CA GLU A 103 -12.86 -8.14 8.54
C GLU A 103 -14.22 -8.85 8.32
N ALA A 104 -14.30 -9.74 7.32
CA ALA A 104 -15.48 -10.57 7.07
C ALA A 104 -15.58 -11.80 8.01
N GLY A 105 -14.64 -11.97 8.94
CA GLY A 105 -14.61 -13.08 9.90
C GLY A 105 -13.98 -14.36 9.37
N LEU A 106 -13.30 -14.31 8.23
CA LEU A 106 -12.56 -15.44 7.66
C LEU A 106 -11.10 -15.40 8.14
N ASP A 107 -10.58 -16.53 8.61
CA ASP A 107 -9.18 -16.61 9.00
C ASP A 107 -8.28 -16.51 7.78
N VAL A 108 -7.33 -15.59 7.83
CA VAL A 108 -6.33 -15.36 6.79
C VAL A 108 -4.95 -15.51 7.41
N GLU A 109 -4.15 -16.41 6.85
CA GLU A 109 -2.72 -16.48 7.15
C GLU A 109 -1.97 -15.74 6.03
N ASN A 110 -1.20 -14.72 6.41
CA ASN A 110 -0.37 -13.98 5.48
C ASN A 110 1.08 -14.16 5.89
N GLN A 111 1.94 -14.47 4.92
CA GLN A 111 3.38 -14.54 5.14
C GLN A 111 4.04 -13.52 4.21
N ALA A 112 4.60 -12.48 4.81
CA ALA A 112 5.33 -11.45 4.07
C ALA A 112 6.63 -12.02 3.48
N MET A 113 6.96 -11.59 2.25
CA MET A 113 8.23 -11.89 1.57
C MET A 113 8.54 -13.39 1.34
N SER A 114 7.54 -14.26 1.28
CA SER A 114 7.77 -15.71 1.19
C SER A 114 8.18 -16.23 -0.18
N SER A 115 7.93 -15.52 -1.28
CA SER A 115 8.18 -16.04 -2.64
C SER A 115 8.41 -14.95 -3.68
N VAL A 116 8.98 -15.35 -4.83
CA VAL A 116 9.14 -14.56 -6.04
C VAL A 116 8.35 -15.23 -7.16
N MET A 117 7.62 -14.43 -7.94
CA MET A 117 6.90 -14.93 -9.11
C MET A 117 7.10 -14.03 -10.33
N ALA A 118 6.99 -14.60 -11.52
CA ALA A 118 7.02 -13.83 -12.75
C ALA A 118 5.74 -13.00 -12.88
N TYR A 119 5.87 -11.72 -13.22
CA TYR A 119 4.74 -10.82 -13.39
C TYR A 119 3.72 -11.34 -14.42
N GLY A 120 4.17 -11.93 -15.53
CA GLY A 120 3.30 -12.51 -16.55
C GLY A 120 2.54 -13.76 -16.12
N ALA A 121 2.85 -14.34 -14.95
CA ALA A 121 2.05 -15.42 -14.36
C ALA A 121 0.88 -14.90 -13.51
N LEU A 122 0.81 -13.59 -13.25
CA LEU A 122 -0.33 -12.95 -12.60
C LEU A 122 -1.49 -12.77 -13.60
N GLN A 123 -2.70 -12.84 -13.07
CA GLN A 123 -3.92 -12.56 -13.83
C GLN A 123 -4.42 -11.14 -13.51
N PRO A 124 -4.68 -10.29 -14.52
CA PRO A 124 -5.34 -9.01 -14.30
C PRO A 124 -6.70 -9.18 -13.62
N PHE A 125 -6.96 -8.39 -12.60
CA PHE A 125 -8.20 -8.48 -11.83
C PHE A 125 -9.45 -8.23 -12.70
N ASP A 126 -9.39 -7.27 -13.63
CA ASP A 126 -10.50 -6.96 -14.52
C ASP A 126 -10.89 -8.14 -15.41
N ASP A 127 -9.91 -8.97 -15.82
CA ASP A 127 -10.17 -10.15 -16.63
C ASP A 127 -10.72 -11.30 -15.80
N LEU A 128 -10.28 -11.42 -14.53
CA LEU A 128 -10.90 -12.32 -13.57
C LEU A 128 -12.37 -11.98 -13.34
N MET A 129 -12.70 -10.71 -13.17
CA MET A 129 -14.08 -10.25 -12.94
C MET A 129 -15.00 -10.49 -14.15
N LYS A 130 -14.51 -10.34 -15.39
CA LYS A 130 -15.30 -10.65 -16.60
C LYS A 130 -15.67 -12.13 -16.71
N ASN A 131 -14.79 -13.02 -16.25
CA ASN A 131 -14.99 -14.47 -16.34
C ASN A 131 -15.79 -15.03 -15.16
N THR A 132 -15.87 -14.30 -14.06
CA THR A 132 -16.63 -14.69 -12.88
C THR A 132 -18.04 -14.09 -12.99
N LYS A 133 -18.96 -14.83 -13.61
CA LYS A 133 -20.40 -14.50 -13.53
C LYS A 133 -20.85 -14.65 -12.09
N ILE A 134 -20.91 -13.54 -11.35
CA ILE A 134 -21.69 -13.41 -10.11
C ILE A 134 -23.04 -12.82 -10.50
#